data_AF-A0A1V4SI92-F1
#
_entry.id   AF-A0A1V4SI92-F1
#
_cell.length_a   1.000
_cell.length_b   1.000
_cell.length_c   1.000
_cell.angle_alpha   90.00
_cell.angle_beta   90.00
_cell.angle_gamma   90.00
#
_symmetry.space_group_name_H-M   'P 1'
#
loop_
_entity.id
_entity.type
_entity.pdbx_description
1 polymer ?
#
loop_
_entity_poly.entity_id
_entity_poly.type
_entity_poly.pdbx_seq_one_letter_code
_entity_poly.pdbx_strand_id
1 'polypeptide(L)'
;MREIARFDGNSIYGDANVSKSKGNFSKLPIILCAIAGILIGGLAFRAANGKLSIESLSGGVRQLEAGGNKTAHTFELAMDILFKAFGMDRYNPITILNSNSPFFEAYYKNDYLKFIAQKEQEELQKKIVESRELQPEKQPEALPAGTAGNTAGGATAMAEAGDGFKEASSSITFEGDVQNSDQEKNPVVTNGKIKVVNETKYNIDINKLLKEPLKLNPVKTGPQIFVYHTHTTESFLKNIGQIGDKSVPSRTSDSNYNVVRVGDALITNLKKLNVNVIHNKTIHDKDYNSSYVKSLSTLTDYVGKYPSLKMTIDLHRDAAGSEKLRVVKKINGKDFAQIMFVIGTDSKLENPKWKENLKLALKIQSRLNELAPGIAKPTYISKNRYNQHLTNGSVIIEIGGDGNVIDECVRSTTYLAQAINDVIYKNKY
;
A
#
# COMPACT_ATOMS: atom_id res chain seq x y z
N MET A 1 30.86 12.83 47.65
CA MET A 1 32.07 13.24 46.90
C MET A 1 31.62 14.00 45.68
N ARG A 2 32.21 15.17 45.41
CA ARG A 2 31.86 16.13 44.36
C ARG A 2 33.14 16.48 43.60
N GLU A 3 33.02 16.75 42.29
CA GLU A 3 34.11 17.22 41.41
C GLU A 3 35.26 16.18 41.27
N ILE A 4 36.20 16.24 40.34
CA ILE A 4 36.58 17.22 39.29
C ILE A 4 36.69 16.35 37.99
N ALA A 5 36.39 16.77 36.75
CA ALA A 5 36.51 18.08 36.11
C ALA A 5 35.46 18.35 35.01
N ARG A 6 35.63 19.50 34.32
CA ARG A 6 35.26 19.75 32.93
C ARG A 6 36.56 20.05 32.17
N PHE A 7 36.64 19.75 30.88
CA PHE A 7 37.56 20.44 29.98
C PHE A 7 36.90 20.66 28.60
N ASP A 8 36.84 21.95 28.25
CA ASP A 8 36.60 22.59 26.96
C ASP A 8 35.75 21.89 25.89
N GLY A 9 34.57 22.47 25.68
CA GLY A 9 33.75 22.18 24.52
C GLY A 9 34.38 22.72 23.23
N ASN A 10 34.84 21.82 22.38
CA ASN A 10 34.81 22.00 20.94
C ASN A 10 34.36 20.69 20.28
N SER A 11 33.11 20.66 19.83
CA SER A 11 32.65 19.60 18.94
C SER A 11 33.43 19.69 17.63
N ILE A 12 34.08 18.60 17.24
CA ILE A 12 34.68 18.43 15.90
C ILE A 12 33.64 18.44 14.76
N TYR A 13 32.34 18.50 15.10
CA TYR A 13 31.23 18.81 14.19
C TYR A 13 30.68 20.22 14.44
N GLY A 14 31.55 21.23 14.34
CA GLY A 14 31.14 22.64 14.31
C GLY A 14 30.86 23.11 12.89
N ASP A 15 29.65 23.59 12.61
CA ASP A 15 29.18 24.05 11.29
C ASP A 15 29.96 25.26 10.68
N ALA A 16 30.94 25.81 11.40
CA ALA A 16 31.62 27.05 11.06
C ALA A 16 32.63 26.97 9.89
N ASN A 17 33.01 25.77 9.41
CA ASN A 17 34.01 25.60 8.34
C ASN A 17 33.50 25.00 7.01
N VAL A 18 32.21 24.66 6.90
CA VAL A 18 31.61 24.16 5.63
C VAL A 18 30.98 25.31 4.81
N SER A 19 31.50 26.53 4.98
CA SER A 19 30.99 27.77 4.36
C SER A 19 32.09 28.59 3.69
N LYS A 20 32.92 27.95 2.85
CA LYS A 20 33.74 28.58 1.79
C LYS A 20 34.45 27.54 0.92
N SER A 21 33.69 26.83 0.09
CA SER A 21 34.24 26.07 -1.04
C SER A 21 33.23 26.04 -2.19
N LYS A 22 33.34 27.00 -3.12
CA LYS A 22 32.72 26.89 -4.45
C LYS A 22 33.60 26.02 -5.35
N GLY A 23 33.72 24.75 -4.97
CA GLY A 23 34.44 23.72 -5.73
C GLY A 23 33.52 22.54 -5.98
N ASN A 24 33.46 22.06 -7.23
CA ASN A 24 32.62 20.93 -7.62
C ASN A 24 33.28 19.60 -7.18
N PHE A 25 33.38 19.39 -5.87
CA PHE A 25 33.92 18.16 -5.30
C PHE A 25 32.95 17.01 -5.58
N SER A 26 33.38 16.04 -6.39
CA SER A 26 32.67 14.77 -6.51
C SER A 26 32.60 14.13 -5.12
N LYS A 27 31.46 13.53 -4.76
CA LYS A 27 31.31 12.86 -3.45
C LYS A 27 32.15 11.57 -3.34
N LEU A 28 32.81 11.18 -4.43
CA LEU A 28 33.54 9.92 -4.58
C LEU A 28 34.68 9.73 -3.56
N PRO A 29 35.55 10.73 -3.24
CA PRO A 29 36.60 10.55 -2.24
C PRO A 29 36.03 10.35 -0.83
N ILE A 30 34.93 11.03 -0.48
CA ILE A 30 34.26 10.89 0.82
C ILE A 30 33.66 9.49 0.95
N ILE A 31 33.00 9.00 -0.11
CA ILE A 31 32.44 7.64 -0.17
C ILE A 31 33.56 6.58 -0.09
N LEU A 32 34.66 6.77 -0.82
CA LEU A 32 35.83 5.87 -0.77
C LEU A 32 36.49 5.86 0.62
N CYS A 33 36.65 7.02 1.28
CA CYS A 33 37.15 7.09 2.65
C CYS A 33 36.23 6.41 3.67
N ALA A 34 34.90 6.58 3.54
CA ALA A 34 33.93 5.91 4.40
C ALA A 34 33.97 4.38 4.22
N ILE A 35 33.98 3.90 2.97
CA ILE A 35 34.09 2.47 2.64
C ILE A 35 35.43 1.90 3.13
N ALA A 36 36.55 2.62 2.96
CA ALA A 36 37.85 2.20 3.47
C ALA A 36 37.87 2.10 5.00
N GLY A 37 37.29 3.07 5.72
CA GLY A 37 37.17 3.00 7.18
C GLY A 37 36.34 1.81 7.67
N ILE A 38 35.22 1.53 6.98
CA ILE A 38 34.36 0.37 7.29
C ILE A 38 35.06 -0.96 6.98
N LEU A 39 35.80 -1.04 5.86
CA LEU A 39 36.60 -2.21 5.50
C LEU A 39 37.73 -2.48 6.49
N ILE A 40 38.43 -1.43 6.95
CA ILE A 40 39.49 -1.54 7.97
C ILE A 40 38.89 -2.03 9.30
N GLY A 41 37.73 -1.48 9.72
CA GLY A 41 37.01 -1.96 10.91
C GLY A 41 36.56 -3.42 10.79
N GLY A 42 36.04 -3.83 9.64
CA GLY A 42 35.64 -5.21 9.35
C GLY A 42 36.82 -6.20 9.33
N LEU A 43 37.97 -5.82 8.75
CA LEU A 43 39.19 -6.62 8.80
C LEU A 43 39.71 -6.74 10.24
N ALA A 44 39.75 -5.65 11.00
CA ALA A 44 40.18 -5.67 12.40
C ALA A 44 39.30 -6.59 13.26
N PHE A 45 37.98 -6.55 13.05
CA PHE A 45 37.03 -7.45 13.73
C PHE A 45 37.23 -8.93 13.34
N ARG A 46 37.56 -9.24 12.08
CA ARG A 46 37.85 -10.62 11.65
C ARG A 46 39.23 -11.11 12.11
N ALA A 47 40.20 -10.22 12.26
CA ALA A 47 41.53 -10.53 12.80
C ALA A 47 41.44 -10.84 14.30
N ALA A 48 40.71 -10.01 15.07
CA ALA A 48 40.46 -10.22 16.49
C ALA A 48 39.71 -11.54 16.79
N ASN A 49 38.88 -12.00 15.85
CA ASN A 49 38.14 -13.27 15.95
C ASN A 49 38.84 -14.47 15.26
N GLY A 50 40.13 -14.37 14.93
CA GLY A 50 40.93 -15.50 14.44
C GLY A 50 40.55 -16.07 13.06
N LYS A 51 39.79 -15.33 12.24
CA LYS A 51 39.24 -15.80 10.94
C LYS A 51 39.84 -15.08 9.73
N LEU A 52 41.17 -15.06 9.62
CA LEU A 52 41.89 -14.45 8.51
C LEU A 52 43.00 -15.36 7.95
N SER A 53 42.80 -15.81 6.70
CA SER A 53 43.87 -16.12 5.76
C SER A 53 43.96 -14.95 4.77
N ILE A 54 45.18 -14.45 4.55
CA ILE A 54 45.44 -13.18 3.83
C ILE A 54 45.37 -13.35 2.29
N GLU A 55 45.31 -14.58 1.77
CA GLU A 55 45.38 -14.84 0.33
C GLU A 55 44.13 -14.42 -0.46
N SER A 56 42.96 -14.35 0.18
CA SER A 56 41.66 -14.12 -0.51
C SER A 56 41.40 -12.67 -0.98
N LEU A 57 42.20 -11.70 -0.55
CA LEU A 57 42.00 -10.27 -0.86
C LEU A 57 42.72 -9.77 -2.12
N SER A 58 43.71 -10.52 -2.61
CA SER A 58 44.59 -10.08 -3.72
C SER A 58 43.91 -10.07 -5.11
N GLY A 59 42.87 -10.88 -5.31
CA GLY A 59 42.19 -11.03 -6.60
C GLY A 59 41.27 -9.86 -6.99
N GLY A 60 40.63 -9.21 -6.02
CA GLY A 60 39.59 -8.19 -6.30
C GLY A 60 40.11 -6.82 -6.74
N VAL A 61 41.36 -6.48 -6.40
CA VAL A 61 41.91 -5.12 -6.63
C VAL A 61 42.35 -4.88 -8.08
N ARG A 62 42.66 -5.95 -8.83
CA ARG A 62 43.21 -5.85 -10.20
C ARG A 62 42.21 -5.49 -11.30
N GLN A 63 40.92 -5.33 -10.99
CA GLN A 63 39.86 -5.16 -11.99
C GLN A 63 39.32 -3.71 -12.13
N LEU A 64 40.01 -2.72 -11.54
CA LEU A 64 39.59 -1.30 -11.52
C LEU A 64 40.06 -0.48 -12.74
N GLU A 65 40.89 -1.04 -13.62
CA GLU A 65 41.57 -0.29 -14.71
C GLU A 65 41.07 -0.62 -16.13
N ALA A 66 39.76 -0.77 -16.33
CA ALA A 66 39.18 -0.78 -17.68
C ALA A 66 37.71 -0.30 -17.73
N GLY A 67 37.37 0.49 -18.75
CA GLY A 67 35.97 0.76 -19.14
C GLY A 67 35.37 2.07 -18.64
N GLY A 68 34.66 2.76 -19.54
CA GLY A 68 34.04 4.07 -19.28
C GLY A 68 32.52 4.03 -19.19
N ASN A 69 31.98 3.90 -17.97
CA ASN A 69 30.75 4.61 -17.56
C ASN A 69 30.76 4.76 -16.01
N LYS A 70 31.66 5.63 -15.53
CA LYS A 70 32.43 5.40 -14.30
C LYS A 70 31.73 5.68 -12.96
N THR A 71 30.48 6.11 -12.89
CA THR A 71 29.84 6.51 -11.61
C THR A 71 28.82 5.51 -11.07
N ALA A 72 27.90 5.03 -11.91
CA ALA A 72 26.96 3.99 -11.49
C ALA A 72 27.67 2.64 -11.33
N HIS A 73 28.46 2.25 -12.34
CA HIS A 73 29.13 0.95 -12.36
C HIS A 73 30.20 0.77 -11.27
N THR A 74 30.79 1.87 -10.78
CA THR A 74 31.73 1.84 -9.64
C THR A 74 31.02 1.83 -8.30
N PHE A 75 29.85 2.48 -8.17
CA PHE A 75 29.03 2.39 -6.96
C PHE A 75 28.51 0.96 -6.77
N GLU A 76 27.97 0.35 -7.83
CA GLU A 76 27.52 -1.04 -7.82
C GLU A 76 28.65 -2.02 -7.46
N LEU A 77 29.82 -1.88 -8.09
CA LEU A 77 30.99 -2.69 -7.78
C LEU A 77 31.50 -2.48 -6.35
N ALA A 78 31.46 -1.25 -5.83
CA ALA A 78 31.86 -0.93 -4.46
C ALA A 78 30.88 -1.52 -3.43
N MET A 79 29.57 -1.50 -3.71
CA MET A 79 28.57 -2.16 -2.86
C MET A 79 28.75 -3.68 -2.89
N ASP A 80 28.99 -4.28 -4.05
CA ASP A 80 29.32 -5.70 -4.18
C ASP A 80 30.53 -6.12 -3.32
N ILE A 81 31.62 -5.35 -3.40
CA ILE A 81 32.84 -5.59 -2.62
C ILE A 81 32.55 -5.44 -1.12
N LEU A 82 31.79 -4.41 -0.73
CA LEU A 82 31.42 -4.16 0.66
C LEU A 82 30.58 -5.30 1.24
N PHE A 83 29.50 -5.70 0.57
CA PHE A 83 28.64 -6.79 1.03
C PHE A 83 29.39 -8.13 1.12
N LYS A 84 30.23 -8.45 0.11
CA LYS A 84 31.10 -9.64 0.13
C LYS A 84 32.12 -9.61 1.28
N ALA A 85 32.66 -8.45 1.64
CA ALA A 85 33.60 -8.32 2.76
C ALA A 85 32.96 -8.69 4.12
N PHE A 86 31.67 -8.37 4.29
CA PHE A 86 30.84 -8.77 5.45
C PHE A 86 30.23 -10.18 5.32
N GLY A 87 30.44 -10.88 4.22
CA GLY A 87 29.88 -12.22 3.98
C GLY A 87 28.37 -12.23 3.77
N MET A 88 27.81 -11.10 3.31
CA MET A 88 26.37 -10.92 3.08
C MET A 88 26.05 -10.82 1.59
N ASP A 89 24.83 -11.18 1.22
CA ASP A 89 24.33 -11.01 -0.15
C ASP A 89 23.45 -9.76 -0.20
N ARG A 90 23.90 -8.76 -0.97
CA ARG A 90 23.18 -7.50 -1.21
C ARG A 90 21.81 -7.67 -1.87
N TYR A 91 21.51 -8.84 -2.41
CA TYR A 91 20.21 -9.17 -3.00
C TYR A 91 19.33 -10.03 -2.07
N ASN A 92 19.86 -10.45 -0.91
CA ASN A 92 19.15 -11.25 0.09
C ASN A 92 18.75 -10.41 1.32
N PRO A 93 17.45 -10.13 1.51
CA PRO A 93 16.98 -9.18 2.52
C PRO A 93 17.15 -9.70 3.95
N ILE A 94 17.20 -11.03 4.14
CA ILE A 94 17.46 -11.63 5.45
C ILE A 94 18.88 -11.28 5.91
N THR A 95 19.87 -11.33 5.01
CA THR A 95 21.25 -10.95 5.37
C THR A 95 21.39 -9.44 5.60
N ILE A 96 20.69 -8.62 4.82
CA ILE A 96 20.71 -7.15 4.98
C ILE A 96 20.09 -6.73 6.33
N LEU A 97 18.91 -7.25 6.67
CA LEU A 97 18.16 -6.84 7.87
C LEU A 97 18.76 -7.41 9.16
N ASN A 98 19.28 -8.65 9.15
CA ASN A 98 19.91 -9.26 10.32
C ASN A 98 21.28 -8.65 10.68
N SER A 99 21.80 -7.74 9.86
CA SER A 99 23.10 -7.08 10.09
C SER A 99 23.11 -6.09 11.27
N ASN A 100 21.93 -5.64 11.75
CA ASN A 100 21.76 -4.61 12.79
C ASN A 100 22.61 -3.34 12.57
N SER A 101 22.89 -2.99 11.32
CA SER A 101 23.70 -1.83 10.94
C SER A 101 22.86 -0.73 10.32
N PRO A 102 22.94 0.53 10.81
CA PRO A 102 22.25 1.66 10.20
C PRO A 102 22.59 1.88 8.71
N PHE A 103 23.79 1.47 8.28
CA PHE A 103 24.20 1.55 6.88
C PHE A 103 23.43 0.54 6.00
N PHE A 104 23.34 -0.71 6.43
CA PHE A 104 22.64 -1.76 5.67
C PHE A 104 21.12 -1.59 5.72
N GLU A 105 20.58 -1.05 6.83
CA GLU A 105 19.19 -0.61 6.92
C GLU A 105 18.88 0.55 5.95
N ALA A 106 19.80 1.53 5.83
CA ALA A 106 19.68 2.61 4.86
C ALA A 106 19.75 2.10 3.41
N TYR A 107 20.66 1.17 3.10
CA TYR A 107 20.73 0.49 1.79
C TYR A 107 19.43 -0.27 1.48
N TYR A 108 18.89 -1.00 2.47
CA TYR A 108 17.64 -1.72 2.33
C TYR A 108 16.50 -0.78 1.91
N LYS A 109 16.32 0.29 2.68
CA LYS A 109 15.22 1.26 2.50
C LYS A 109 15.35 2.09 1.22
N ASN A 110 16.57 2.49 0.85
CA ASN A 110 16.77 3.43 -0.26
C ASN A 110 17.02 2.75 -1.61
N ASP A 111 17.68 1.59 -1.64
CA ASP A 111 18.22 1.04 -2.89
C ASP A 111 17.66 -0.36 -3.17
N TYR A 112 17.69 -1.27 -2.17
CA TYR A 112 17.18 -2.64 -2.34
C TYR A 112 15.68 -2.70 -2.68
N LEU A 113 14.83 -1.96 -1.94
CA LEU A 113 13.39 -1.92 -2.21
C LEU A 113 13.05 -1.38 -3.60
N LYS A 114 13.87 -0.47 -4.15
CA LYS A 114 13.69 0.05 -5.52
C LYS A 114 14.10 -0.99 -6.57
N PHE A 115 15.23 -1.67 -6.34
CA PHE A 115 15.73 -2.73 -7.22
C PHE A 115 14.72 -3.88 -7.36
N ILE A 116 14.14 -4.33 -6.24
CA ILE A 116 13.11 -5.38 -6.26
C ILE A 116 11.86 -4.90 -7.01
N ALA A 117 11.35 -3.70 -6.72
CA ALA A 117 10.18 -3.17 -7.40
C ALA A 117 10.39 -3.00 -8.92
N GLN A 118 11.60 -2.65 -9.39
CA GLN A 118 11.94 -2.58 -10.81
C GLN A 118 11.94 -3.97 -11.45
N LYS A 119 12.64 -4.93 -10.84
CA LYS A 119 12.70 -6.31 -11.35
C LYS A 119 11.31 -6.96 -11.40
N GLU A 120 10.46 -6.70 -10.42
CA GLU A 120 9.08 -7.19 -10.37
C GLU A 120 8.19 -6.56 -11.44
N GLN A 121 8.35 -5.25 -11.74
CA GLN A 121 7.68 -4.65 -12.90
C GLN A 121 8.12 -5.28 -14.23
N GLU A 122 9.41 -5.58 -14.40
CA GLU A 122 9.92 -6.25 -15.61
C GLU A 122 9.38 -7.69 -15.75
N GLU A 123 9.33 -8.46 -14.67
CA GLU A 123 8.74 -9.81 -14.67
C GLU A 123 7.21 -9.78 -14.91
N LEU A 124 6.51 -8.78 -14.36
CA LEU A 124 5.08 -8.59 -14.59
C LEU A 124 4.80 -8.19 -16.05
N GLN A 125 5.61 -7.31 -16.64
CA GLN A 125 5.50 -6.97 -18.06
C GLN A 125 5.75 -8.18 -18.96
N LYS A 126 6.76 -9.01 -18.67
CA LYS A 126 7.01 -10.26 -19.41
C LYS A 126 5.82 -11.20 -19.38
N LYS A 127 5.26 -11.47 -18.19
CA LYS A 127 4.06 -12.32 -18.01
C LYS A 127 2.83 -11.76 -18.73
N ILE A 128 2.67 -10.43 -18.79
CA ILE A 128 1.60 -9.76 -19.54
C ILE A 128 1.78 -9.90 -21.06
N VAL A 129 3.02 -9.91 -21.56
CA VAL A 129 3.30 -10.13 -22.99
C VAL A 129 3.07 -11.59 -23.36
N GLU A 130 3.63 -12.53 -22.60
CA GLU A 130 3.43 -13.98 -22.79
C GLU A 130 1.93 -14.37 -22.75
N SER A 131 1.15 -13.78 -21.83
CA SER A 131 -0.29 -14.06 -21.74
C SER A 131 -1.12 -13.50 -22.90
N ARG A 132 -0.58 -12.50 -23.64
CA ARG A 132 -1.20 -11.96 -24.86
C ARG A 132 -0.85 -12.78 -26.09
N GLU A 133 0.37 -13.28 -26.18
CA GLU A 133 0.81 -14.13 -27.30
C GLU A 133 0.11 -15.51 -27.29
N LEU A 134 -0.32 -15.98 -26.11
CA LEU A 134 -1.07 -17.23 -25.94
C LEU A 134 -2.59 -17.12 -26.23
N GLN A 135 -3.10 -15.94 -26.61
CA GLN A 135 -4.51 -15.76 -27.02
C GLN A 135 -4.59 -15.33 -28.50
N PRO A 136 -4.70 -16.27 -29.47
CA PRO A 136 -5.03 -15.89 -30.84
C PRO A 136 -6.42 -15.26 -30.90
N GLU A 137 -6.50 -14.13 -31.59
CA GLU A 137 -7.71 -13.32 -31.76
C GLU A 137 -8.82 -14.11 -32.45
N LYS A 138 -9.82 -14.58 -31.69
CA LYS A 138 -11.01 -15.24 -32.24
C LYS A 138 -12.18 -14.26 -32.41
N GLN A 139 -12.63 -14.13 -33.66
CA GLN A 139 -13.87 -13.45 -34.01
C GLN A 139 -15.10 -14.14 -33.39
N PRO A 140 -16.21 -13.41 -33.17
CA PRO A 140 -17.36 -13.93 -32.43
C PRO A 140 -18.29 -14.78 -33.30
N GLU A 141 -18.47 -16.05 -32.92
CA GLU A 141 -19.59 -16.89 -33.38
C GLU A 141 -20.69 -17.04 -32.32
N ALA A 142 -21.90 -17.36 -32.78
CA ALA A 142 -23.14 -17.18 -32.03
C ALA A 142 -23.48 -18.31 -31.04
N LEU A 143 -24.34 -17.97 -30.08
CA LEU A 143 -24.95 -18.86 -29.08
C LEU A 143 -25.86 -19.93 -29.72
N PRO A 144 -25.93 -21.12 -29.10
CA PRO A 144 -27.21 -21.80 -28.86
C PRO A 144 -27.51 -21.96 -27.36
N ALA A 145 -28.74 -22.38 -27.04
CA ALA A 145 -29.36 -22.25 -25.71
C ALA A 145 -29.65 -23.59 -24.98
N GLY A 146 -29.82 -23.50 -23.65
CA GLY A 146 -30.39 -24.56 -22.78
C GLY A 146 -29.42 -25.70 -22.43
N THR A 147 -29.33 -26.22 -21.20
CA THR A 147 -30.34 -26.49 -20.17
C THR A 147 -29.70 -26.63 -18.77
N ALA A 148 -30.52 -26.83 -17.72
CA ALA A 148 -30.09 -26.88 -16.32
C ALA A 148 -29.47 -28.23 -15.87
N GLY A 149 -28.63 -28.19 -14.83
CA GLY A 149 -28.10 -29.37 -14.14
C GLY A 149 -27.38 -28.99 -12.84
N ASN A 150 -27.75 -29.61 -11.73
CA ASN A 150 -27.31 -29.30 -10.38
C ASN A 150 -26.42 -30.43 -9.85
N THR A 151 -25.21 -30.17 -9.35
CA THR A 151 -24.46 -31.09 -8.44
C THR A 151 -23.40 -30.33 -7.65
N ALA A 152 -23.17 -30.77 -6.40
CA ALA A 152 -22.16 -30.23 -5.50
C ALA A 152 -20.95 -31.16 -5.35
N GLY A 153 -19.86 -30.64 -4.78
CA GLY A 153 -18.75 -31.43 -4.24
C GLY A 153 -17.45 -31.36 -5.06
N GLY A 154 -16.32 -31.16 -4.36
CA GLY A 154 -14.99 -31.17 -4.98
C GLY A 154 -14.02 -30.12 -4.44
N ALA A 155 -13.68 -30.18 -3.15
CA ALA A 155 -12.51 -29.47 -2.65
C ALA A 155 -11.26 -30.33 -2.91
N THR A 156 -10.30 -29.81 -3.67
CA THR A 156 -8.96 -30.40 -3.82
C THR A 156 -7.91 -29.39 -3.39
N ALA A 157 -7.06 -29.83 -2.46
CA ALA A 157 -5.94 -29.03 -1.99
C ALA A 157 -4.87 -28.90 -3.10
N MET A 158 -4.15 -27.78 -3.11
CA MET A 158 -2.82 -27.71 -3.72
C MET A 158 -1.78 -27.51 -2.63
N ALA A 159 -0.68 -28.25 -2.78
CA ALA A 159 0.36 -28.41 -1.78
C ALA A 159 1.32 -27.20 -1.72
N GLU A 160 2.11 -27.17 -0.66
CA GLU A 160 3.17 -26.19 -0.44
C GLU A 160 4.25 -26.27 -1.52
N ALA A 161 4.76 -25.11 -1.95
CA ALA A 161 5.99 -25.02 -2.71
C ALA A 161 6.72 -23.70 -2.42
N GLY A 162 7.97 -23.82 -1.96
CA GLY A 162 9.06 -22.91 -2.30
C GLY A 162 9.08 -21.53 -1.65
N ASP A 163 10.03 -21.33 -0.74
CA ASP A 163 10.49 -20.00 -0.34
C ASP A 163 11.01 -19.22 -1.56
N GLY A 164 10.57 -17.96 -1.69
CA GLY A 164 10.79 -17.10 -2.83
C GLY A 164 10.22 -15.72 -2.54
N PHE A 165 11.09 -14.71 -2.43
CA PHE A 165 10.74 -13.39 -1.94
C PHE A 165 9.60 -12.73 -2.74
N LYS A 166 8.64 -12.16 -2.02
CA LYS A 166 7.39 -11.61 -2.55
C LYS A 166 7.33 -10.08 -2.43
N GLU A 167 6.75 -9.48 -3.46
CA GLU A 167 6.54 -8.05 -3.70
C GLU A 167 6.30 -7.15 -2.47
N ALA A 168 6.94 -5.99 -2.49
CA ALA A 168 6.69 -4.86 -1.59
C ALA A 168 5.35 -4.17 -1.90
N SER A 169 4.25 -4.90 -1.63
CA SER A 169 2.87 -4.49 -1.90
C SER A 169 2.48 -3.13 -1.30
N SER A 170 3.03 -2.81 -0.13
CA SER A 170 2.79 -1.58 0.59
C SER A 170 4.10 -0.94 1.03
N SER A 171 4.16 0.39 0.97
CA SER A 171 5.22 1.20 1.59
C SER A 171 5.13 1.27 3.11
N ILE A 172 4.20 0.52 3.69
CA ILE A 172 4.06 0.28 5.11
C ILE A 172 4.93 -0.94 5.43
N THR A 173 6.18 -0.68 5.82
CA THR A 173 7.07 -1.72 6.34
C THR A 173 6.67 -2.18 7.74
N PHE A 174 5.89 -1.38 8.46
CA PHE A 174 5.31 -1.66 9.77
C PHE A 174 4.16 -0.68 10.04
N GLU A 175 2.97 -1.12 10.47
CA GLU A 175 1.83 -0.20 10.71
C GLU A 175 1.96 0.68 11.98
N GLY A 176 3.06 0.56 12.72
CA GLY A 176 3.44 1.56 13.73
C GLY A 176 3.57 2.98 13.15
N ASP A 177 3.87 3.12 11.85
CA ASP A 177 3.85 4.40 11.11
C ASP A 177 2.46 5.05 11.03
N VAL A 178 1.38 4.33 11.34
CA VAL A 178 -0.01 4.81 11.28
C VAL A 178 -0.62 5.01 12.67
N GLN A 179 0.05 4.59 13.74
CA GLN A 179 -0.45 4.74 15.10
C GLN A 179 -0.14 6.13 15.69
N ASN A 180 -1.22 6.87 15.97
CA ASN A 180 -1.33 8.11 16.75
C ASN A 180 -0.90 9.46 16.12
N SER A 181 -1.88 10.37 16.11
CA SER A 181 -1.77 11.85 16.25
C SER A 181 -1.46 12.75 15.04
N ASP A 182 -0.99 12.26 13.89
CA ASP A 182 -0.63 13.18 12.79
C ASP A 182 -1.79 13.57 11.84
N GLN A 183 -2.92 12.82 11.82
CA GLN A 183 -4.07 13.20 10.99
C GLN A 183 -4.69 14.55 11.37
N GLU A 184 -4.70 14.92 12.65
CA GLU A 184 -5.28 16.18 13.12
C GLU A 184 -4.47 17.42 12.69
N LYS A 185 -3.16 17.25 12.45
CA LYS A 185 -2.25 18.32 12.03
C LYS A 185 -2.17 18.46 10.51
N ASN A 186 -2.67 17.49 9.76
CA ASN A 186 -2.61 17.49 8.30
C ASN A 186 -3.51 18.59 7.72
N PRO A 187 -3.06 19.34 6.69
CA PRO A 187 -3.84 20.40 6.08
C PRO A 187 -5.16 19.87 5.49
N VAL A 188 -6.24 20.58 5.81
CA VAL A 188 -7.58 20.28 5.29
C VAL A 188 -7.90 21.19 4.11
N VAL A 189 -8.03 20.60 2.93
CA VAL A 189 -8.49 21.29 1.71
C VAL A 189 -10.00 21.10 1.58
N THR A 190 -10.75 22.16 1.26
CA THR A 190 -12.21 22.12 1.18
C THR A 190 -12.75 22.76 -0.10
N ASN A 191 -13.92 22.28 -0.53
CA ASN A 191 -14.71 22.89 -1.60
C ASN A 191 -16.20 22.62 -1.36
N GLY A 192 -16.94 23.61 -0.87
CA GLY A 192 -18.32 23.42 -0.43
C GLY A 192 -18.45 22.34 0.64
N LYS A 193 -19.13 21.22 0.32
CA LYS A 193 -19.30 20.08 1.23
C LYS A 193 -18.16 19.06 1.16
N ILE A 194 -17.27 19.16 0.17
CA ILE A 194 -16.16 18.24 -0.06
C ILE A 194 -14.99 18.65 0.83
N LYS A 195 -14.38 17.67 1.49
CA LYS A 195 -13.26 17.87 2.43
C LYS A 195 -12.20 16.81 2.18
N VAL A 196 -10.93 17.23 2.22
CA VAL A 196 -9.76 16.37 2.03
C VAL A 196 -8.75 16.66 3.13
N VAL A 197 -8.32 15.65 3.87
CA VAL A 197 -7.16 15.71 4.77
C VAL A 197 -5.96 15.23 3.97
N ASN A 198 -4.93 16.06 3.81
CA ASN A 198 -3.79 15.75 2.95
C ASN A 198 -2.50 15.57 3.77
N GLU A 199 -2.03 14.33 3.89
CA GLU A 199 -0.77 13.99 4.56
C GLU A 199 0.48 14.36 3.72
N THR A 200 0.30 14.68 2.44
CA THR A 200 1.37 14.89 1.46
C THR A 200 1.69 16.37 1.23
N LYS A 201 2.79 16.62 0.51
CA LYS A 201 3.14 17.98 0.04
C LYS A 201 2.47 18.37 -1.30
N TYR A 202 1.60 17.53 -1.86
CA TYR A 202 0.97 17.83 -3.16
C TYR A 202 -0.12 18.89 -3.03
N ASN A 203 -0.16 19.82 -3.99
CA ASN A 203 -1.28 20.76 -4.10
C ASN A 203 -2.51 20.04 -4.70
N ILE A 204 -3.66 20.15 -4.02
CA ILE A 204 -4.91 19.44 -4.38
C ILE A 204 -5.96 20.45 -4.85
N ASP A 205 -6.06 20.64 -6.17
CA ASP A 205 -7.13 21.44 -6.77
C ASP A 205 -8.41 20.60 -6.92
N ILE A 206 -9.26 20.65 -5.89
CA ILE A 206 -10.55 19.95 -5.86
C ILE A 206 -11.47 20.44 -7.00
N ASN A 207 -11.45 21.74 -7.34
CA ASN A 207 -12.30 22.31 -8.39
C ASN A 207 -11.93 21.75 -9.77
N LYS A 208 -10.63 21.64 -10.06
CA LYS A 208 -10.14 21.04 -11.30
C LYS A 208 -10.47 19.55 -11.36
N LEU A 209 -10.16 18.79 -10.30
CA LEU A 209 -10.40 17.34 -10.27
C LEU A 209 -11.88 16.98 -10.48
N LEU A 210 -12.82 17.74 -9.91
CA LEU A 210 -14.25 17.50 -10.11
C LEU A 210 -14.73 17.79 -11.54
N LYS A 211 -14.15 18.79 -12.22
CA LYS A 211 -14.50 19.16 -13.61
C LYS A 211 -13.93 18.20 -14.65
N GLU A 212 -12.85 17.47 -14.33
CA GLU A 212 -12.28 16.49 -15.24
C GLU A 212 -13.18 15.24 -15.38
N PRO A 213 -13.29 14.64 -16.58
CA PRO A 213 -13.97 13.37 -16.76
C PRO A 213 -13.17 12.20 -16.16
N LEU A 214 -13.88 11.15 -15.75
CA LEU A 214 -13.28 9.91 -15.24
C LEU A 214 -12.76 9.02 -16.37
N LYS A 215 -11.55 8.49 -16.21
CA LYS A 215 -10.86 7.57 -17.14
C LYS A 215 -11.04 6.10 -16.75
N LEU A 216 -12.27 5.72 -16.42
CA LEU A 216 -12.61 4.35 -16.02
C LEU A 216 -13.00 3.45 -17.20
N ASN A 217 -13.60 4.01 -18.26
CA ASN A 217 -14.08 3.28 -19.45
C ASN A 217 -14.90 2.01 -19.11
N PRO A 218 -16.02 2.11 -18.35
CA PRO A 218 -16.82 0.95 -17.95
C PRO A 218 -17.39 0.19 -19.16
N VAL A 219 -17.17 -1.12 -19.18
CA VAL A 219 -17.68 -2.04 -20.22
C VAL A 219 -18.99 -2.68 -19.77
N LYS A 220 -19.90 -3.00 -20.70
CA LYS A 220 -21.24 -3.56 -20.36
C LYS A 220 -21.21 -5.03 -19.91
N THR A 221 -20.14 -5.76 -20.22
CA THR A 221 -20.03 -7.22 -20.00
C THR A 221 -18.93 -7.55 -18.99
N GLY A 222 -19.11 -8.64 -18.25
CA GLY A 222 -18.19 -9.06 -17.19
C GLY A 222 -18.31 -8.26 -15.89
N PRO A 223 -17.53 -8.63 -14.85
CA PRO A 223 -17.47 -7.91 -13.57
C PRO A 223 -16.77 -6.56 -13.75
N GLN A 224 -17.39 -5.50 -13.25
CA GLN A 224 -16.90 -4.12 -13.39
C GLN A 224 -16.26 -3.61 -12.08
N ILE A 225 -16.74 -4.13 -10.94
CA ILE A 225 -16.26 -3.80 -9.60
C ILE A 225 -15.77 -5.07 -8.90
N PHE A 226 -14.67 -4.97 -8.16
CA PHE A 226 -14.14 -6.01 -7.29
C PHE A 226 -14.04 -5.48 -5.86
N VAL A 227 -14.68 -6.15 -4.90
CA VAL A 227 -14.59 -5.82 -3.47
C VAL A 227 -13.75 -6.89 -2.79
N TYR A 228 -12.74 -6.47 -2.04
CA TYR A 228 -11.87 -7.31 -1.22
C TYR A 228 -11.55 -6.61 0.10
N HIS A 229 -10.80 -7.28 0.98
CA HIS A 229 -10.42 -6.76 2.29
C HIS A 229 -8.97 -7.15 2.58
N THR A 230 -8.06 -6.19 2.64
CA THR A 230 -6.70 -6.42 3.15
C THR A 230 -6.74 -6.81 4.63
N HIS A 231 -7.52 -6.10 5.43
CA HIS A 231 -7.72 -6.37 6.86
C HIS A 231 -9.04 -7.10 7.10
N THR A 232 -9.16 -8.31 6.56
CA THR A 232 -10.40 -9.10 6.49
C THR A 232 -11.06 -9.37 7.84
N THR A 233 -10.28 -9.46 8.93
CA THR A 233 -10.85 -9.72 10.27
C THR A 233 -11.39 -8.48 10.98
N GLU A 234 -11.29 -7.27 10.43
CA GLU A 234 -11.73 -6.05 11.12
C GLU A 234 -13.19 -6.08 11.54
N SER A 235 -13.44 -6.01 12.85
CA SER A 235 -14.75 -6.23 13.44
C SER A 235 -15.41 -4.99 14.00
N PHE A 236 -16.73 -5.11 14.15
CA PHE A 236 -17.65 -4.11 14.66
C PHE A 236 -18.35 -4.65 15.91
N LEU A 237 -19.04 -3.76 16.63
CA LEU A 237 -19.90 -4.16 17.74
C LEU A 237 -21.13 -4.91 17.22
N LYS A 238 -21.53 -5.97 17.93
CA LYS A 238 -22.66 -6.83 17.55
C LYS A 238 -24.01 -6.15 17.79
N ASN A 239 -24.11 -5.31 18.82
CA ASN A 239 -25.32 -4.57 19.19
C ASN A 239 -24.99 -3.29 19.97
N ILE A 240 -26.02 -2.47 20.22
CA ILE A 240 -25.89 -1.17 20.90
C ILE A 240 -25.40 -1.26 22.36
N GLY A 241 -25.64 -2.39 23.04
CA GLY A 241 -25.22 -2.62 24.43
C GLY A 241 -23.71 -2.83 24.60
N GLN A 242 -22.97 -3.00 23.50
CA GLN A 242 -21.51 -3.09 23.50
C GLN A 242 -20.82 -1.72 23.26
N ILE A 243 -21.57 -0.64 23.07
CA ILE A 243 -20.98 0.69 22.87
C ILE A 243 -20.26 1.13 24.15
N GLY A 244 -18.96 1.44 24.03
CA GLY A 244 -18.09 1.78 25.16
C GLY A 244 -17.44 0.56 25.85
N ASP A 245 -17.80 -0.67 25.49
CA ASP A 245 -17.17 -1.86 26.02
C ASP A 245 -15.80 -2.09 25.36
N LYS A 246 -14.74 -1.79 26.11
CA LYS A 246 -13.35 -1.96 25.69
C LYS A 246 -12.91 -3.42 25.60
N SER A 247 -13.66 -4.35 26.20
CA SER A 247 -13.32 -5.78 26.17
C SER A 247 -13.68 -6.45 24.83
N VAL A 248 -14.55 -5.84 24.03
CA VAL A 248 -14.95 -6.38 22.73
C VAL A 248 -13.79 -6.31 21.73
N PRO A 249 -13.32 -7.44 21.17
CA PRO A 249 -12.23 -7.44 20.20
C PRO A 249 -12.56 -6.61 18.95
N SER A 250 -11.56 -5.87 18.45
CA SER A 250 -11.65 -5.11 17.19
C SER A 250 -11.29 -5.95 15.95
N ARG A 251 -11.01 -7.25 16.13
CA ARG A 251 -10.83 -8.25 15.05
C ARG A 251 -11.57 -9.55 15.37
N THR A 252 -12.18 -10.18 14.36
CA THR A 252 -12.78 -11.53 14.42
C THR A 252 -12.82 -12.21 13.05
N SER A 253 -12.71 -13.54 13.04
CA SER A 253 -12.94 -14.38 11.85
C SER A 253 -14.43 -14.68 11.59
N ASP A 254 -15.32 -14.35 12.53
CA ASP A 254 -16.77 -14.47 12.34
C ASP A 254 -17.27 -13.43 11.32
N SER A 255 -17.50 -13.89 10.10
CA SER A 255 -17.91 -13.06 8.96
C SER A 255 -19.28 -12.42 9.10
N ASN A 256 -20.02 -12.67 10.19
CA ASN A 256 -21.26 -11.96 10.52
C ASN A 256 -21.01 -10.60 11.19
N TYR A 257 -19.82 -10.36 11.75
CA TYR A 257 -19.51 -9.16 12.56
C TYR A 257 -18.23 -8.43 12.13
N ASN A 258 -17.67 -8.76 10.95
CA ASN A 258 -16.49 -8.10 10.38
C ASN A 258 -16.77 -7.42 9.03
N VAL A 259 -15.75 -6.81 8.43
CA VAL A 259 -15.84 -6.09 7.15
C VAL A 259 -16.43 -6.91 6.00
N VAL A 260 -16.36 -8.25 6.04
CA VAL A 260 -17.01 -9.13 5.06
C VAL A 260 -18.54 -8.97 5.10
N ARG A 261 -19.14 -8.82 6.29
CA ARG A 261 -20.59 -8.58 6.45
C ARG A 261 -21.04 -7.27 5.81
N VAL A 262 -20.18 -6.25 5.87
CA VAL A 262 -20.41 -4.94 5.26
C VAL A 262 -20.20 -5.04 3.74
N GLY A 263 -19.18 -5.78 3.30
CA GLY A 263 -18.97 -6.14 1.90
C GLY A 263 -20.20 -6.80 1.29
N ASP A 264 -20.77 -7.84 1.93
CA ASP A 264 -21.98 -8.51 1.45
C ASP A 264 -23.18 -7.57 1.28
N ALA A 265 -23.33 -6.58 2.18
CA ALA A 265 -24.37 -5.57 2.06
C ALA A 265 -24.13 -4.61 0.87
N LEU A 266 -22.90 -4.16 0.68
CA LEU A 266 -22.50 -3.33 -0.47
C LEU A 266 -22.71 -4.07 -1.80
N ILE A 267 -22.29 -5.33 -1.88
CA ILE A 267 -22.48 -6.22 -3.03
C ILE A 267 -23.96 -6.39 -3.35
N THR A 268 -24.79 -6.64 -2.32
CA THR A 268 -26.24 -6.78 -2.47
C THR A 268 -26.87 -5.50 -3.01
N ASN A 269 -26.44 -4.33 -2.52
CA ASN A 269 -26.99 -3.05 -2.96
C ASN A 269 -26.49 -2.62 -4.36
N LEU A 270 -25.25 -2.96 -4.74
CA LEU A 270 -24.75 -2.76 -6.10
C LEU A 270 -25.48 -3.67 -7.11
N LYS A 271 -25.73 -4.94 -6.76
CA LYS A 271 -26.49 -5.87 -7.62
C LYS A 271 -27.93 -5.42 -7.86
N LYS A 272 -28.60 -4.83 -6.87
CA LYS A 272 -29.93 -4.19 -7.05
C LYS A 272 -29.94 -3.03 -8.06
N LEU A 273 -28.77 -2.44 -8.33
CA LEU A 273 -28.57 -1.38 -9.31
C LEU A 273 -28.06 -1.93 -10.66
N ASN A 274 -28.11 -3.26 -10.86
CA ASN A 274 -27.61 -3.98 -12.04
C ASN A 274 -26.10 -3.83 -12.28
N VAL A 275 -25.31 -3.59 -11.23
CA VAL A 275 -23.85 -3.52 -11.31
C VAL A 275 -23.24 -4.92 -11.15
N ASN A 276 -22.45 -5.35 -12.13
CA ASN A 276 -21.74 -6.62 -12.07
C ASN A 276 -20.54 -6.49 -11.13
N VAL A 277 -20.61 -7.15 -9.97
CA VAL A 277 -19.61 -7.03 -8.91
C VAL A 277 -19.21 -8.39 -8.31
N ILE A 278 -17.92 -8.55 -8.04
CA ILE A 278 -17.32 -9.71 -7.36
C ILE A 278 -16.99 -9.32 -5.91
N HIS A 279 -17.16 -10.29 -5.00
CA HIS A 279 -16.74 -10.20 -3.60
C HIS A 279 -15.69 -11.27 -3.32
N ASN A 280 -14.49 -10.88 -2.92
CA ASN A 280 -13.48 -11.79 -2.39
C ASN A 280 -13.48 -11.74 -0.85
N LYS A 281 -13.61 -12.93 -0.23
CA LYS A 281 -13.72 -13.11 1.23
C LYS A 281 -12.49 -13.80 1.84
N THR A 282 -11.39 -13.91 1.09
CA THR A 282 -10.15 -14.53 1.59
C THR A 282 -9.61 -13.73 2.78
N ILE A 283 -9.27 -14.42 3.87
CA ILE A 283 -8.65 -13.80 5.03
C ILE A 283 -7.17 -13.55 4.75
N HIS A 284 -6.82 -12.30 4.46
CA HIS A 284 -5.44 -11.90 4.17
C HIS A 284 -4.62 -11.62 5.45
N ASP A 285 -5.27 -11.11 6.50
CA ASP A 285 -4.66 -10.62 7.76
C ASP A 285 -4.47 -11.68 8.86
N LYS A 286 -4.44 -12.98 8.51
CA LYS A 286 -4.05 -14.07 9.46
C LYS A 286 -2.67 -13.84 10.07
N ASP A 287 -1.75 -13.35 9.26
CA ASP A 287 -0.56 -12.65 9.72
C ASP A 287 -0.71 -11.22 9.20
N TYR A 288 -0.72 -10.29 10.15
CA TYR A 288 -1.06 -8.90 9.93
C TYR A 288 -0.06 -8.19 9.03
N ASN A 289 1.24 -8.49 9.18
CA ASN A 289 2.31 -7.78 8.51
C ASN A 289 2.39 -8.10 7.01
N SER A 290 1.92 -9.28 6.61
CA SER A 290 1.82 -9.69 5.20
C SER A 290 0.42 -9.53 4.58
N SER A 291 -0.52 -8.89 5.28
CA SER A 291 -1.89 -8.62 4.82
C SER A 291 -1.93 -8.00 3.42
N TYR A 292 -1.23 -6.87 3.23
CA TYR A 292 -1.14 -6.18 1.92
C TYR A 292 -0.51 -7.04 0.82
N VAL A 293 0.47 -7.89 1.15
CA VAL A 293 1.15 -8.78 0.18
C VAL A 293 0.18 -9.84 -0.34
N LYS A 294 -0.57 -10.45 0.57
CA LYS A 294 -1.58 -11.47 0.24
C LYS A 294 -2.77 -10.87 -0.49
N SER A 295 -3.22 -9.69 -0.10
CA SER A 295 -4.33 -9.00 -0.80
C SER A 295 -3.89 -8.45 -2.16
N LEU A 296 -2.61 -8.10 -2.35
CA LEU A 296 -2.08 -7.71 -3.65
C LEU A 296 -2.03 -8.88 -4.62
N SER A 297 -1.50 -10.04 -4.20
CA SER A 297 -1.53 -11.26 -5.00
C SER A 297 -2.96 -11.56 -5.48
N THR A 298 -3.93 -11.55 -4.57
CA THR A 298 -5.34 -11.71 -4.88
C THR A 298 -5.87 -10.65 -5.85
N LEU A 299 -5.52 -9.37 -5.66
CA LEU A 299 -6.00 -8.31 -6.54
C LEU A 299 -5.40 -8.42 -7.96
N THR A 300 -4.12 -8.73 -8.07
CA THR A 300 -3.41 -8.96 -9.35
C THR A 300 -4.06 -10.10 -10.14
N ASP A 301 -4.35 -11.24 -9.49
CA ASP A 301 -5.03 -12.37 -10.12
C ASP A 301 -6.39 -11.99 -10.71
N TYR A 302 -7.20 -11.22 -9.96
CA TYR A 302 -8.52 -10.80 -10.42
C TYR A 302 -8.46 -9.72 -11.50
N VAL A 303 -7.52 -8.78 -11.43
CA VAL A 303 -7.31 -7.76 -12.48
C VAL A 303 -6.82 -8.40 -13.78
N GLY A 304 -5.92 -9.39 -13.71
CA GLY A 304 -5.48 -10.17 -14.86
C GLY A 304 -6.61 -11.03 -15.47
N LYS A 305 -7.39 -11.71 -14.62
CA LYS A 305 -8.52 -12.56 -15.04
C LYS A 305 -9.70 -11.76 -15.63
N TYR A 306 -9.90 -10.52 -15.19
CA TYR A 306 -11.05 -9.71 -15.57
C TYR A 306 -10.65 -8.29 -16.03
N PRO A 307 -10.22 -8.11 -17.30
CA PRO A 307 -9.93 -6.80 -17.88
C PRO A 307 -11.11 -5.81 -17.87
N SER A 308 -12.32 -6.31 -17.60
CA SER A 308 -13.55 -5.53 -17.37
C SER A 308 -13.55 -4.77 -16.04
N LEU A 309 -12.73 -5.14 -15.05
CA LEU A 309 -12.66 -4.48 -13.75
C LEU A 309 -12.10 -3.06 -13.88
N LYS A 310 -12.94 -2.08 -13.55
CA LYS A 310 -12.59 -0.65 -13.61
C LYS A 310 -12.50 0.00 -12.23
N MET A 311 -13.16 -0.57 -11.23
CA MET A 311 -13.07 -0.15 -9.83
C MET A 311 -12.70 -1.34 -8.95
N THR A 312 -11.78 -1.12 -8.01
CA THR A 312 -11.41 -2.13 -7.02
C THR A 312 -11.48 -1.49 -5.64
N ILE A 313 -12.28 -2.06 -4.75
CA ILE A 313 -12.57 -1.53 -3.42
C ILE A 313 -11.89 -2.43 -2.40
N ASP A 314 -10.90 -1.88 -1.71
CA ASP A 314 -10.42 -2.45 -0.47
C ASP A 314 -11.32 -1.91 0.66
N LEU A 315 -12.20 -2.74 1.20
CA LEU A 315 -13.22 -2.31 2.17
C LEU A 315 -12.75 -2.59 3.59
N HIS A 316 -12.53 -1.52 4.36
CA HIS A 316 -12.02 -1.52 5.73
C HIS A 316 -13.03 -0.88 6.68
N ARG A 317 -12.64 -0.75 7.95
CA ARG A 317 -13.20 0.23 8.88
C ARG A 317 -12.12 1.03 9.58
N ASP A 318 -12.43 2.27 9.90
CA ASP A 318 -11.55 3.19 10.61
C ASP A 318 -11.20 2.68 12.02
N ALA A 319 -10.12 3.21 12.61
CA ALA A 319 -9.75 3.02 14.02
C ALA A 319 -8.87 4.20 14.48
N ALA A 320 -9.28 4.87 15.56
CA ALA A 320 -8.58 6.04 16.09
C ALA A 320 -7.92 5.75 17.46
N GLY A 321 -6.67 5.29 17.42
CA GLY A 321 -5.83 5.14 18.62
C GLY A 321 -6.28 4.03 19.56
N SER A 322 -6.29 4.31 20.87
CA SER A 322 -6.58 3.33 21.93
C SER A 322 -8.07 3.18 22.28
N GLU A 323 -8.93 4.09 21.83
CA GLU A 323 -10.36 4.11 22.14
C GLU A 323 -11.19 3.68 20.93
N LYS A 324 -12.30 2.98 21.18
CA LYS A 324 -13.16 2.48 20.10
C LYS A 324 -13.84 3.63 19.35
N LEU A 325 -13.66 3.68 18.04
CA LEU A 325 -14.18 4.75 17.21
C LEU A 325 -15.60 4.45 16.73
N ARG A 326 -16.60 5.23 17.19
CA ARG A 326 -17.96 5.23 16.65
C ARG A 326 -18.25 6.54 15.91
N VAL A 327 -18.31 6.46 14.57
CA VAL A 327 -18.67 7.61 13.71
C VAL A 327 -20.03 7.38 13.07
N VAL A 328 -21.02 8.19 13.43
CA VAL A 328 -22.41 8.06 12.94
C VAL A 328 -23.01 9.38 12.49
N LYS A 329 -23.86 9.31 11.46
CA LYS A 329 -24.79 10.35 11.07
C LYS A 329 -26.22 9.84 11.21
N LYS A 330 -27.07 10.58 11.92
CA LYS A 330 -28.51 10.29 11.96
C LYS A 330 -29.18 10.77 10.68
N ILE A 331 -29.89 9.86 10.00
CA ILE A 331 -30.64 10.11 8.76
C ILE A 331 -32.01 9.44 8.91
N ASN A 332 -33.10 10.18 8.74
CA ASN A 332 -34.48 9.68 8.90
C ASN A 332 -34.68 8.87 10.19
N GLY A 333 -34.20 9.42 11.32
CA GLY A 333 -34.26 8.82 12.67
C GLY A 333 -33.23 7.74 12.97
N LYS A 334 -32.68 7.06 11.96
CA LYS A 334 -31.74 5.93 12.10
C LYS A 334 -30.29 6.38 12.06
N ASP A 335 -29.41 5.68 12.77
CA ASP A 335 -27.97 5.94 12.75
C ASP A 335 -27.30 5.17 11.60
N PHE A 336 -26.53 5.88 10.79
CA PHE A 336 -25.74 5.36 9.67
C PHE A 336 -24.26 5.61 9.98
N ALA A 337 -23.40 4.61 9.80
CA ALA A 337 -21.96 4.82 9.97
C ALA A 337 -21.43 5.79 8.91
N GLN A 338 -20.51 6.68 9.27
CA GLN A 338 -19.92 7.58 8.29
C GLN A 338 -18.93 6.84 7.37
N ILE A 339 -18.76 7.33 6.15
CA ILE A 339 -17.95 6.73 5.09
C ILE A 339 -16.74 7.62 4.81
N MET A 340 -15.55 7.03 4.74
CA MET A 340 -14.30 7.71 4.34
C MET A 340 -13.69 7.03 3.12
N PHE A 341 -12.95 7.79 2.32
CA PHE A 341 -12.07 7.28 1.27
C PHE A 341 -10.62 7.52 1.69
N VAL A 342 -9.76 6.52 1.53
CA VAL A 342 -8.32 6.68 1.68
C VAL A 342 -7.66 6.49 0.32
N ILE A 343 -6.84 7.46 -0.08
CA ILE A 343 -6.14 7.48 -1.36
C ILE A 343 -4.62 7.45 -1.10
N GLY A 344 -3.98 6.39 -1.60
CA GLY A 344 -2.54 6.25 -1.56
C GLY A 344 -1.88 6.96 -2.74
N THR A 345 -0.79 7.68 -2.48
CA THR A 345 -0.07 8.48 -3.48
C THR A 345 1.21 7.82 -3.97
N ASP A 346 1.87 8.48 -4.92
CA ASP A 346 3.22 8.17 -5.40
C ASP A 346 4.35 8.71 -4.48
N SER A 347 4.02 9.22 -3.29
CA SER A 347 4.99 9.88 -2.39
C SER A 347 6.04 8.95 -1.77
N LYS A 348 5.79 7.63 -1.72
CA LYS A 348 6.76 6.62 -1.22
C LYS A 348 7.12 5.55 -2.27
N LEU A 349 6.16 5.09 -3.08
CA LEU A 349 6.32 4.09 -4.15
C LEU A 349 5.47 4.50 -5.35
N GLU A 350 5.88 4.13 -6.56
CA GLU A 350 5.24 4.58 -7.80
C GLU A 350 3.73 4.26 -7.88
N ASN A 351 2.91 5.28 -8.14
CA ASN A 351 1.47 5.14 -8.36
C ASN A 351 0.96 6.14 -9.42
N PRO A 352 1.15 5.90 -10.73
CA PRO A 352 0.74 6.86 -11.75
C PRO A 352 -0.79 7.10 -11.81
N LYS A 353 -1.59 6.30 -11.08
CA LYS A 353 -3.06 6.33 -11.10
C LYS A 353 -3.68 7.09 -9.93
N TRP A 354 -2.91 7.53 -8.93
CA TRP A 354 -3.46 8.09 -7.68
C TRP A 354 -4.39 9.29 -7.88
N LYS A 355 -4.10 10.16 -8.88
CA LYS A 355 -4.94 11.33 -9.19
C LYS A 355 -6.29 10.94 -9.78
N GLU A 356 -6.34 9.84 -10.54
CA GLU A 356 -7.58 9.31 -11.11
C GLU A 356 -8.42 8.63 -10.01
N ASN A 357 -7.78 7.85 -9.13
CA ASN A 357 -8.41 7.29 -7.93
C ASN A 357 -8.97 8.40 -7.00
N LEU A 358 -8.20 9.49 -6.78
CA LEU A 358 -8.64 10.64 -6.00
C LEU A 358 -9.88 11.31 -6.63
N LYS A 359 -9.85 11.56 -7.94
CA LYS A 359 -10.98 12.15 -8.67
C LYS A 359 -12.24 11.30 -8.55
N LEU A 360 -12.12 9.97 -8.64
CA LEU A 360 -13.23 9.04 -8.39
C LEU A 360 -13.79 9.21 -6.96
N ALA A 361 -12.91 9.17 -5.95
CA ALA A 361 -13.32 9.33 -4.55
C ALA A 361 -13.98 10.70 -4.28
N LEU A 362 -13.48 11.80 -4.86
CA LEU A 362 -14.07 13.14 -4.71
C LEU A 362 -15.47 13.22 -5.35
N LYS A 363 -15.68 12.64 -6.54
CA LYS A 363 -17.01 12.59 -7.18
C LYS A 363 -17.99 11.75 -6.36
N ILE A 364 -17.56 10.60 -5.82
CA ILE A 364 -18.41 9.77 -4.94
C ILE A 364 -18.69 10.51 -3.60
N GLN A 365 -17.70 11.19 -3.01
CA GLN A 365 -17.88 12.00 -1.79
C GLN A 365 -18.87 13.16 -2.02
N SER A 366 -18.81 13.82 -3.18
CA SER A 366 -19.80 14.83 -3.60
C SER A 366 -21.19 14.22 -3.62
N ARG A 367 -21.37 13.09 -4.31
CA ARG A 367 -22.66 12.43 -4.46
C ARG A 367 -23.22 11.91 -3.13
N LEU A 368 -22.38 11.38 -2.24
CA LEU A 368 -22.77 11.01 -0.87
C LEU A 368 -23.31 12.22 -0.10
N ASN A 369 -22.68 13.39 -0.21
CA ASN A 369 -23.10 14.62 0.46
C ASN A 369 -24.38 15.27 -0.12
N GLU A 370 -24.80 14.86 -1.31
CA GLU A 370 -26.12 15.18 -1.88
C GLU A 370 -27.20 14.20 -1.42
N LEU A 371 -26.91 12.89 -1.52
CA LEU A 371 -27.85 11.82 -1.14
C LEU A 371 -28.14 11.76 0.36
N ALA A 372 -27.12 12.05 1.18
CA ALA A 372 -27.14 11.93 2.63
C ALA A 372 -26.15 12.94 3.27
N PRO A 373 -26.53 14.22 3.43
CA PRO A 373 -25.63 15.27 3.91
C PRO A 373 -24.93 14.92 5.23
N GLY A 374 -23.59 14.86 5.21
CA GLY A 374 -22.76 14.53 6.36
C GLY A 374 -22.54 13.03 6.62
N ILE A 375 -22.98 12.13 5.72
CA ILE A 375 -22.57 10.72 5.77
C ILE A 375 -21.08 10.54 5.41
N ALA A 376 -20.51 11.44 4.60
CA ALA A 376 -19.12 11.39 4.19
C ALA A 376 -18.21 12.12 5.18
N LYS A 377 -17.17 11.43 5.66
CA LYS A 377 -15.98 12.01 6.30
C LYS A 377 -15.08 12.67 5.24
N PRO A 378 -14.13 13.53 5.64
CA PRO A 378 -13.07 13.99 4.73
C PRO A 378 -12.33 12.83 4.08
N THR A 379 -11.99 12.93 2.79
CA THR A 379 -11.14 11.96 2.09
C THR A 379 -9.71 12.13 2.61
N TYR A 380 -9.05 11.04 2.99
CA TYR A 380 -7.67 11.06 3.45
C TYR A 380 -6.71 10.76 2.28
N ILE A 381 -5.74 11.64 2.04
CA ILE A 381 -4.65 11.42 1.09
C ILE A 381 -3.41 11.05 1.89
N SER A 382 -2.90 9.85 1.65
CA SER A 382 -1.81 9.20 2.37
C SER A 382 -0.50 9.24 1.57
N LYS A 383 0.64 9.35 2.27
CA LYS A 383 1.97 9.18 1.65
C LYS A 383 2.21 7.75 1.17
N ASN A 384 1.49 6.77 1.71
CA ASN A 384 1.64 5.37 1.37
C ASN A 384 0.96 5.03 0.04
N ARG A 385 1.43 3.99 -0.66
CA ARG A 385 0.88 3.57 -1.97
C ARG A 385 -0.37 2.68 -1.86
N TYR A 386 -0.34 1.71 -0.93
CA TYR A 386 -1.26 0.56 -0.90
C TYR A 386 -1.33 -0.20 -2.25
N ASN A 387 -2.35 -1.04 -2.42
CA ASN A 387 -2.59 -1.79 -3.67
C ASN A 387 -3.30 -0.92 -4.75
N GLN A 388 -3.26 0.41 -4.63
CA GLN A 388 -4.06 1.33 -5.45
C GLN A 388 -3.48 1.64 -6.83
N HIS A 389 -2.33 1.07 -7.17
CA HIS A 389 -1.65 1.27 -8.45
C HIS A 389 -2.16 0.34 -9.58
N LEU A 390 -3.00 -0.66 -9.27
CA LEU A 390 -3.44 -1.67 -10.25
C LEU A 390 -4.52 -1.17 -11.21
N THR A 391 -5.50 -0.37 -10.78
CA THR A 391 -6.56 0.17 -11.68
C THR A 391 -6.73 1.69 -11.54
N ASN A 392 -7.44 2.31 -12.49
CA ASN A 392 -7.79 3.74 -12.46
C ASN A 392 -8.94 4.06 -11.47
N GLY A 393 -9.48 3.04 -10.79
CA GLY A 393 -10.51 3.18 -9.76
C GLY A 393 -10.20 2.33 -8.53
N SER A 394 -8.92 2.20 -8.18
CA SER A 394 -8.52 1.45 -6.99
C SER A 394 -8.54 2.35 -5.76
N VAL A 395 -9.45 2.08 -4.82
CA VAL A 395 -9.68 2.93 -3.64
C VAL A 395 -9.82 2.07 -2.38
N ILE A 396 -9.35 2.60 -1.25
CA ILE A 396 -9.74 2.12 0.08
C ILE A 396 -11.02 2.87 0.47
N ILE A 397 -12.01 2.16 0.99
CA ILE A 397 -13.22 2.74 1.57
C ILE A 397 -13.36 2.22 2.99
N GLU A 398 -13.50 3.12 3.95
CA GLU A 398 -13.79 2.80 5.34
C GLU A 398 -15.24 3.14 5.67
N ILE A 399 -15.96 2.23 6.33
CA ILE A 399 -17.35 2.44 6.74
C ILE A 399 -17.46 2.21 8.25
N GLY A 400 -17.63 3.30 9.00
CA GLY A 400 -17.56 3.28 10.46
C GLY A 400 -16.15 3.04 10.99
N GLY A 401 -16.05 2.90 12.31
CA GLY A 401 -14.88 2.38 13.01
C GLY A 401 -15.22 1.20 13.91
N ASP A 402 -14.27 0.73 14.72
CA ASP A 402 -14.40 -0.47 15.56
C ASP A 402 -15.35 -0.31 16.77
N GLY A 403 -15.82 0.91 17.03
CA GLY A 403 -16.89 1.24 17.96
C GLY A 403 -18.27 1.41 17.32
N ASN A 404 -18.41 1.30 16.00
CA ASN A 404 -19.72 1.26 15.34
C ASN A 404 -20.40 -0.10 15.54
N VAL A 405 -21.74 -0.09 15.56
CA VAL A 405 -22.55 -1.31 15.52
C VAL A 405 -22.65 -1.77 14.07
N ILE A 406 -22.49 -3.07 13.81
CA ILE A 406 -22.43 -3.65 12.45
C ILE A 406 -23.59 -3.17 11.55
N ASP A 407 -24.80 -3.06 12.08
CA ASP A 407 -25.97 -2.62 11.32
C ASP A 407 -25.90 -1.14 10.88
N GLU A 408 -25.15 -0.29 11.57
CA GLU A 408 -24.90 1.10 11.16
C GLU A 408 -24.07 1.14 9.87
N CYS A 409 -23.06 0.27 9.78
CA CYS A 409 -22.17 0.14 8.63
C CYS A 409 -22.92 -0.50 7.45
N VAL A 410 -23.66 -1.57 7.71
CA VAL A 410 -24.53 -2.26 6.74
C VAL A 410 -25.55 -1.29 6.13
N ARG A 411 -26.20 -0.44 6.94
CA ARG A 411 -27.15 0.57 6.46
C ARG A 411 -26.49 1.56 5.49
N SER A 412 -25.29 2.05 5.82
CA SER A 412 -24.55 3.03 5.00
C SER A 412 -24.17 2.53 3.61
N THR A 413 -24.01 1.23 3.42
CA THR A 413 -23.73 0.64 2.09
C THR A 413 -24.79 0.97 1.04
N THR A 414 -26.03 1.28 1.45
CA THR A 414 -27.11 1.69 0.53
C THR A 414 -26.78 3.02 -0.16
N TYR A 415 -26.32 4.01 0.61
CA TYR A 415 -25.92 5.31 0.07
C TYR A 415 -24.62 5.20 -0.74
N LEU A 416 -23.68 4.36 -0.31
CA LEU A 416 -22.44 4.11 -1.05
C LEU A 416 -22.70 3.47 -2.42
N ALA A 417 -23.52 2.42 -2.48
CA ALA A 417 -23.88 1.76 -3.73
C ALA A 417 -24.57 2.74 -4.71
N GLN A 418 -25.50 3.55 -4.20
CA GLN A 418 -26.18 4.57 -5.01
C GLN A 418 -25.20 5.62 -5.55
N ALA A 419 -24.27 6.09 -4.72
CA ALA A 419 -23.26 7.09 -5.10
C ALA A 419 -22.28 6.56 -6.15
N ILE A 420 -21.74 5.34 -5.93
CA ILE A 420 -20.88 4.64 -6.91
C ILE A 420 -21.62 4.51 -8.24
N ASN A 421 -22.87 4.04 -8.22
CA ASN A 421 -23.66 3.86 -9.43
C ASN A 421 -23.92 5.16 -10.19
N ASP A 422 -24.30 6.23 -9.49
CA ASP A 422 -24.62 7.52 -10.12
C ASP A 422 -23.38 8.20 -10.72
N VAL A 423 -22.20 8.00 -10.13
CA VAL A 423 -20.91 8.51 -10.62
C VAL A 423 -20.39 7.70 -11.81
N ILE A 424 -20.38 6.36 -11.72
CA ILE A 424 -19.72 5.51 -12.73
C ILE A 424 -20.62 5.20 -13.95
N TYR A 425 -21.93 5.02 -13.75
CA TYR A 425 -22.82 4.49 -14.81
C TYR A 425 -23.89 5.46 -15.32
N LYS A 426 -24.16 6.57 -14.60
CA LYS A 426 -25.15 7.58 -15.03
C LYS A 426 -24.53 8.89 -15.53
N ASN A 427 -23.20 9.00 -15.58
CA ASN A 427 -22.45 10.19 -16.02
C ASN A 427 -22.94 11.51 -15.40
N LYS A 428 -23.38 11.50 -14.14
CA LYS A 428 -23.93 12.69 -13.47
C LYS A 428 -22.87 13.59 -12.83
N TYR A 429 -21.57 13.21 -12.86
CA TYR A 429 -20.50 13.83 -12.05
C TYR A 429 -19.15 13.97 -12.76
#